data_AF-A0A5C7K829-F1
#
_entry.id   AF-A0A5C7K829-F1
#
_cell.length_a   1.000
_cell.length_b   1.000
_cell.length_c   1.000
_cell.angle_alpha   90.00
_cell.angle_beta   90.00
_cell.angle_gamma   90.00
#
_symmetry.space_group_name_H-M   'P 1'
#
loop_
_entity.id
_entity.type
_entity.pdbx_description
1 polymer ?
#
loop_
_entity_poly.entity_id
_entity_poly.type
_entity_poly.pdbx_seq_one_letter_code
_entity_poly.pdbx_strand_id
1 'polypeptide(L)' 'MFGDRGPEVMKLQTALNKKGALLLVDGDFGRNTQAAVMAFQRKHDLPADGVVGPKTLAALGL' A
#
# COMPACT_ATOMS: atom_id res chain seq x y z
N MET A 1 4.31 1.33 -7.27
CA MET A 1 3.58 2.44 -7.93
C MET A 1 2.59 1.87 -8.93
N PHE A 2 1.62 2.67 -9.36
CA PHE A 2 0.53 2.20 -10.22
C PHE A 2 1.08 1.52 -11.48
N GLY A 3 0.71 0.25 -11.69
CA GLY A 3 1.23 -0.59 -12.78
C GLY A 3 2.41 -1.49 -12.42
N ASP A 4 3.09 -1.27 -11.28
CA ASP A 4 4.17 -2.14 -10.79
C ASP A 4 3.62 -3.51 -10.42
N ARG A 5 4.49 -4.53 -10.55
CA ARG A 5 4.15 -5.92 -10.24
C ARG A 5 5.27 -6.66 -9.54
N GLY A 6 4.91 -7.70 -8.79
CA GLY A 6 5.85 -8.69 -8.24
C GLY A 6 5.89 -8.78 -6.71
N PRO A 7 6.91 -9.46 -6.15
CA PRO A 7 6.96 -9.81 -4.74
C PRO A 7 6.90 -8.62 -3.78
N GLU A 8 7.47 -7.48 -4.16
CA GLU A 8 7.42 -6.27 -3.33
C GLU A 8 6.00 -5.70 -3.22
N VAL A 9 5.19 -5.81 -4.28
CA VAL A 9 3.78 -5.42 -4.24
C VAL A 9 2.99 -6.39 -3.38
N MET A 10 3.29 -7.69 -3.42
CA MET A 10 2.66 -8.67 -2.53
C MET A 10 2.96 -8.38 -1.05
N LYS A 11 4.20 -8.02 -0.72
CA LYS A 11 4.59 -7.60 0.63
C LYS A 11 3.80 -6.36 1.08
N LEU A 12 3.69 -5.37 0.20
CA LEU A 12 2.89 -4.17 0.44
C LEU A 12 1.41 -4.50 0.69
N GLN A 13 0.77 -5.27 -0.21
CA GLN A 13 -0.63 -5.67 -0.08
C GLN A 13 -0.87 -6.45 1.23
N THR A 14 0.07 -7.34 1.59
CA THR A 14 0.03 -8.07 2.86
C THR A 14 0.13 -7.12 4.05
N ALA A 15 1.04 -6.15 4.02
CA ALA A 15 1.18 -5.15 5.08
C ALA A 15 -0.08 -4.28 5.22
N LEU A 16 -0.66 -3.84 4.11
CA LEU A 16 -1.92 -3.08 4.09
C LEU A 16 -3.08 -3.91 4.67
N ASN A 17 -3.18 -5.19 4.32
CA ASN A 17 -4.20 -6.09 4.88
C ASN A 17 -4.03 -6.27 6.39
N LYS A 18 -2.79 -6.37 6.90
CA LYS A 18 -2.52 -6.36 8.35
C LYS A 18 -2.94 -5.06 9.04
N LYS A 19 -3.06 -3.95 8.32
CA LYS A 19 -3.57 -2.66 8.80
C LYS A 19 -5.09 -2.48 8.60
N GLY A 20 -5.77 -3.51 8.09
CA GLY A 20 -7.23 -3.54 7.92
C GLY A 20 -7.71 -3.29 6.49
N ALA A 21 -6.84 -3.30 5.49
CA ALA A 21 -7.28 -3.33 4.09
C ALA A 21 -7.84 -4.71 3.71
N LEU A 22 -8.65 -4.76 2.65
CA LEU A 22 -9.23 -5.98 2.09
C LEU A 22 -8.81 -6.14 0.63
N LEU A 23 -7.50 -6.36 0.42
CA LEU A 23 -6.90 -6.54 -0.90
C LEU A 23 -6.66 -8.00 -1.22
N LEU A 24 -6.77 -8.35 -2.50
CA LEU A 24 -6.11 -9.54 -3.03
C LEU A 24 -4.59 -9.33 -3.00
N VAL A 25 -3.84 -10.35 -2.61
CA VAL A 25 -2.36 -10.35 -2.63
C VAL A 25 -1.91 -11.01 -3.94
N ASP A 26 -2.17 -10.34 -5.05
CA ASP A 26 -1.85 -10.80 -6.41
C ASP A 26 -0.49 -10.28 -6.91
N GLY A 27 0.12 -9.36 -6.17
CA GLY A 27 1.36 -8.72 -6.59
C GLY A 27 1.17 -7.67 -7.68
N ASP A 28 -0.07 -7.25 -7.97
CA ASP A 28 -0.37 -6.21 -8.94
C ASP A 28 -0.73 -4.89 -8.25
N PHE A 29 0.02 -3.83 -8.55
CA PHE A 29 -0.29 -2.51 -8.02
C PHE A 29 -1.36 -1.84 -8.90
N GLY A 30 -2.59 -2.32 -8.74
CA GLY A 30 -3.78 -1.78 -9.38
C GLY A 30 -4.47 -0.65 -8.59
N ARG A 31 -5.64 -0.25 -9.07
CA ARG A 31 -6.46 0.83 -8.47
C ARG A 31 -6.83 0.54 -7.00
N ASN A 32 -7.12 -0.71 -6.67
CA ASN A 32 -7.47 -1.12 -5.31
C ASN A 32 -6.27 -0.96 -4.35
N THR A 33 -5.08 -1.41 -4.77
CA THR A 33 -3.84 -1.23 -4.01
C THR A 33 -3.54 0.26 -3.80
N GLN A 34 -3.67 1.08 -4.84
CA GLN A 34 -3.48 2.53 -4.74
C GLN A 34 -4.46 3.19 -3.77
N ALA A 35 -5.75 2.84 -3.86
CA ALA A 35 -6.78 3.36 -2.95
C ALA A 35 -6.52 2.97 -1.49
N ALA A 36 -6.07 1.73 -1.25
CA ALA A 36 -5.69 1.28 0.09
C ALA A 36 -4.45 2.02 0.63
N VAL A 37 -3.46 2.30 -0.21
CA VAL A 37 -2.31 3.15 0.17
C VAL A 37 -2.79 4.54 0.57
N MET A 38 -3.63 5.19 -0.24
CA MET A 38 -4.16 6.53 0.09
C MET A 38 -4.98 6.52 1.39
N ALA A 39 -5.83 5.51 1.59
CA ALA A 39 -6.61 5.37 2.82
C ALA A 39 -5.69 5.17 4.05
N PHE A 40 -4.66 4.33 3.92
CA PHE A 40 -3.66 4.15 4.96
C PHE A 40 -2.92 5.45 5.26
N GLN A 41 -2.46 6.18 4.23
CA GLN A 41 -1.78 7.46 4.39
C GLN A 41 -2.64 8.47 5.15
N ARG A 42 -3.93 8.60 4.79
CA ARG A 42 -4.89 9.48 5.51
C ARG A 42 -5.03 9.11 6.98
N LYS A 43 -5.10 7.81 7.29
CA LYS A 43 -5.24 7.31 8.66
C LYS A 43 -3.99 7.57 9.53
N HIS A 44 -2.84 7.78 8.89
CA HIS A 44 -1.55 7.96 9.55
C HIS A 44 -0.97 9.37 9.36
N ASP A 45 -1.81 10.35 9.02
CA ASP A 45 -1.43 11.76 8.83
C ASP A 45 -0.29 11.96 7.82
N LEU A 46 -0.22 11.09 6.80
CA LEU A 46 0.71 11.19 5.67
C LEU A 46 0.03 11.84 4.47
N PRO A 47 0.78 12.48 3.55
CA PRO A 47 0.25 12.88 2.26
C PRO A 47 -0.40 11.68 1.54
N ALA A 48 -1.68 11.80 1.22
CA ALA A 48 -2.48 10.73 0.63
C ALA A 48 -2.38 10.70 -0.91
N ASP A 49 -1.15 10.63 -1.41
CA ASP A 49 -0.80 10.66 -2.84
C ASP A 49 -0.83 9.27 -3.51
N GLY A 50 -1.00 8.20 -2.73
CA GLY A 50 -0.96 6.83 -3.22
C GLY A 50 0.45 6.34 -3.58
N VAL A 51 1.48 7.10 -3.21
CA VAL A 51 2.88 6.77 -3.44
C VAL A 51 3.47 6.08 -2.21
N VAL A 52 4.07 4.92 -2.44
CA VAL A 52 4.73 4.15 -1.40
C VAL A 52 6.20 4.58 -1.30
N GLY A 53 6.42 5.71 -0.64
CA GLY A 53 7.76 6.22 -0.31
C GLY A 53 8.26 5.77 1.07
N PRO A 54 9.46 6.22 1.49
CA PRO A 54 10.08 5.80 2.76
C PRO A 54 9.20 6.02 3.99
N LYS A 55 8.43 7.13 4.04
CA LYS A 55 7.50 7.41 5.14
C LYS A 55 6.34 6.41 5.20
N THR A 56 5.77 6.07 4.04
CA THR A 56 4.69 5.07 3.92
C THR A 56 5.21 3.68 4.32
N LEU A 57 6.40 3.30 3.87
CA LEU A 57 7.05 2.03 4.22
C LEU A 57 7.33 1.93 5.72
N ALA A 58 7.94 2.96 6.32
CA ALA A 58 8.21 2.99 7.75
C ALA A 58 6.92 2.87 8.59
N ALA A 59 5.84 3.56 8.19
CA ALA A 59 4.54 3.46 8.87
C ALA A 59 3.89 2.07 8.72
N LEU A 60 4.15 1.37 7.62
CA LEU A 60 3.72 -0.02 7.40
C LEU A 60 4.59 -1.04 8.12
N GLY A 61 5.82 -0.67 8.52
CA GLY A 61 6.82 -1.57 9.09
C GLY A 61 7.53 -2.40 8.01
N LEU A 62 7.77 -1.81 6.85
CA LEU A 62 8.50 -2.38 5.70
C LEU A 62 9.84 -1.68 5.49
#